data_AF-A0A6I7NMP6-F1
#
_entry.id   AF-A0A6I7NMP6-F1
#
_cell.length_a   1.000
_cell.length_b   1.000
_cell.length_c   1.000
_cell.angle_alpha   90.00
_cell.angle_beta   90.00
_cell.angle_gamma   90.00
#
_symmetry.space_group_name_H-M   'P 1'
#
loop_
_entity.id
_entity.type
_entity.pdbx_description
1 polymer ?
#
loop_
_entity_poly.entity_id
_entity_poly.type
_entity_poly.pdbx_seq_one_letter_code
_entity_poly.pdbx_strand_id
1 'polypeptide(L)'
;MFVAATIYSCSDSTSAEPEDDIDAMISEIRAATQPYHNVEAAKAAGWNVVMSPCVEHPQEGGMGYHYGRMEFLDGRTSHLEPQVLLYEPLEGGGMEFIGVEYIIPFDVLPADSDPPMTLGQHYHQNHQLGIWALHVWTEKDNPNGMFNDWNPNVSCQFADDE
;
A
#
# COMPACT_ATOMS: atom_id res chain seq x y z
N MET A 1 38.40 -53.66 16.32
CA MET A 1 37.16 -53.17 16.96
C MET A 1 37.17 -51.66 16.82
N PHE A 2 36.53 -51.13 15.77
CA PHE A 2 36.39 -49.70 15.52
C PHE A 2 34.90 -49.45 15.33
N VAL A 3 34.30 -48.62 16.16
CA VAL A 3 32.92 -48.14 15.96
C VAL A 3 33.02 -46.64 15.73
N ALA A 4 32.61 -46.23 14.53
CA ALA A 4 32.60 -44.86 14.06
C ALA A 4 31.53 -44.04 14.78
N ALA A 5 31.87 -42.80 15.13
CA ALA A 5 30.92 -41.82 15.65
C ALA A 5 30.16 -41.19 14.48
N THR A 6 28.85 -41.38 14.44
CA THR A 6 27.96 -40.70 13.49
C THR A 6 27.60 -39.33 14.05
N ILE A 7 28.02 -38.28 13.36
CA ILE A 7 27.67 -36.90 13.67
C ILE A 7 26.28 -36.65 13.09
N TYR A 8 25.28 -36.43 13.94
CA TYR A 8 23.94 -36.02 13.51
C TYR A 8 23.98 -34.53 13.20
N SER A 9 23.99 -34.17 11.92
CA SER A 9 23.80 -32.79 11.47
C SER A 9 22.30 -32.49 11.52
N CYS A 10 21.85 -31.71 12.51
CA CYS A 10 20.51 -31.14 12.47
C CYS A 10 20.53 -29.99 11.46
N SER A 11 19.90 -30.20 10.31
CA SER A 11 19.54 -29.12 9.39
C SER A 11 18.44 -28.30 10.04
N ASP A 12 18.78 -27.10 10.50
CA ASP A 12 17.81 -26.11 10.97
C ASP A 12 16.98 -25.67 9.76
N SER A 13 15.72 -26.10 9.73
CA SER A 13 14.75 -25.63 8.75
C SER A 13 13.93 -24.54 9.43
N THR A 14 14.47 -23.32 9.47
CA THR A 14 13.69 -22.12 9.74
C THR A 14 12.67 -21.98 8.61
N SER A 15 11.41 -22.29 8.89
CA SER A 15 10.29 -21.70 8.16
C SER A 15 10.35 -20.20 8.41
N ALA A 16 10.43 -19.37 7.37
CA ALA A 16 10.25 -17.93 7.52
C ALA A 16 8.90 -17.67 8.20
N GLU A 17 8.88 -16.80 9.21
CA GLU A 17 7.65 -16.45 9.92
C GLU A 17 6.79 -15.54 9.02
N PRO A 18 5.45 -15.51 9.16
CA PRO A 18 4.58 -14.67 8.33
C PRO A 18 4.96 -13.18 8.31
N GLU A 19 5.61 -12.68 9.36
CA GLU A 19 6.11 -11.31 9.46
C GLU A 19 7.31 -11.07 8.52
N ASP A 20 8.23 -12.04 8.39
CA ASP A 20 9.37 -11.96 7.47
C ASP A 20 8.91 -11.91 5.99
N ASP A 21 7.79 -12.58 5.68
CA ASP A 21 7.18 -12.57 4.34
C ASP A 21 6.56 -11.19 4.01
N ILE A 22 5.89 -10.56 4.98
CA ILE A 22 5.33 -9.21 4.82
C ILE A 22 6.45 -8.18 4.60
N ASP A 23 7.51 -8.22 5.40
CA ASP A 23 8.65 -7.28 5.25
C ASP A 23 9.34 -7.42 3.89
N ALA A 24 9.45 -8.65 3.39
CA ALA A 24 9.94 -8.90 2.03
C ALA A 24 9.01 -8.30 0.98
N MET A 25 7.69 -8.54 1.07
CA MET A 25 6.72 -7.96 0.14
C MET A 25 6.71 -6.42 0.17
N ILE A 26 6.80 -5.79 1.35
CA ILE A 26 6.93 -4.32 1.48
C ILE A 26 8.20 -3.83 0.78
N SER A 27 9.30 -4.56 0.94
CA SER A 27 10.56 -4.24 0.25
C SER A 27 10.44 -4.35 -1.27
N GLU A 28 9.68 -5.33 -1.77
CA GLU A 28 9.40 -5.47 -3.20
C GLU A 28 8.50 -4.34 -3.72
N ILE A 29 7.49 -3.92 -2.97
CA ILE A 29 6.64 -2.76 -3.32
C ILE A 29 7.51 -1.52 -3.46
N ARG A 30 8.30 -1.19 -2.42
CA ARG A 30 9.22 -0.05 -2.43
C ARG A 30 10.14 -0.07 -3.64
N ALA A 31 10.67 -1.24 -4.00
CA ALA A 31 11.53 -1.39 -5.17
C ALA A 31 10.77 -1.16 -6.49
N ALA A 32 9.57 -1.70 -6.61
CA ALA A 32 8.72 -1.56 -7.80
C ALA A 32 8.21 -0.11 -8.00
N THR A 33 7.99 0.62 -6.91
CA THR A 33 7.46 1.99 -6.92
C THR A 33 8.55 3.07 -6.91
N GLN A 34 9.84 2.73 -6.76
CA GLN A 34 10.94 3.70 -6.78
C GLN A 34 10.84 4.75 -7.90
N PRO A 35 10.56 4.40 -9.18
CA PRO A 35 10.46 5.41 -10.24
C PRO A 35 9.30 6.39 -10.04
N TYR A 36 8.27 5.98 -9.30
CA TYR A 36 7.01 6.72 -9.10
C TYR A 36 7.08 7.68 -7.93
N HIS A 37 8.20 7.77 -7.20
CA HIS A 37 8.45 8.93 -6.34
C HIS A 37 8.38 10.25 -7.12
N ASN A 38 8.62 10.21 -8.43
CA ASN A 38 8.23 11.28 -9.35
C ASN A 38 6.78 11.06 -9.83
N VAL A 39 5.86 11.91 -9.38
CA VAL A 39 4.44 11.85 -9.75
C VAL A 39 4.19 11.92 -11.27
N GLU A 40 5.03 12.63 -12.03
CA GLU A 40 4.89 12.69 -13.49
C GLU A 40 5.29 11.36 -14.15
N ALA A 41 6.24 10.63 -13.56
CA ALA A 41 6.57 9.28 -14.01
C ALA A 41 5.43 8.30 -13.70
N ALA A 42 4.77 8.44 -12.54
CA ALA A 42 3.59 7.66 -12.18
C ALA A 42 2.43 7.87 -13.16
N LYS A 43 2.11 9.14 -13.46
CA LYS A 43 1.09 9.51 -14.46
C LYS A 43 1.42 8.92 -15.83
N ALA A 44 2.67 9.05 -16.28
CA ALA A 44 3.10 8.47 -17.55
C ALA A 44 3.02 6.93 -17.58
N ALA A 45 3.18 6.27 -16.43
CA ALA A 45 3.05 4.82 -16.28
C ALA A 45 1.60 4.32 -16.11
N GLY A 46 0.63 5.23 -15.99
CA GLY A 46 -0.80 4.91 -15.96
C GLY A 46 -1.55 5.30 -14.70
N TRP A 47 -0.88 5.77 -13.64
CA TRP A 47 -1.53 6.36 -12.47
C TRP A 47 -1.87 7.84 -12.72
N ASN A 48 -2.71 8.06 -13.73
CA ASN A 48 -3.00 9.39 -14.28
C ASN A 48 -4.39 9.93 -13.93
N VAL A 49 -5.17 9.20 -13.13
CA VAL A 49 -6.49 9.65 -12.66
C VAL A 49 -6.36 10.09 -11.21
N VAL A 50 -6.67 11.35 -10.93
CA VAL A 50 -6.85 11.81 -9.55
C VAL A 50 -8.21 11.27 -9.08
N MET A 51 -8.19 10.17 -8.32
CA MET A 51 -9.39 9.55 -7.78
C MET A 51 -9.98 10.34 -6.62
N SER A 52 -9.09 11.01 -5.88
CA SER A 52 -9.46 11.96 -4.84
C SER A 52 -8.42 13.08 -4.79
N PRO A 53 -8.82 14.33 -4.53
CA PRO A 53 -7.89 15.39 -4.14
C PRO A 53 -7.18 15.02 -2.81
N CYS A 54 -6.35 15.94 -2.28
CA CYS A 54 -5.72 15.71 -1.00
C CYS A 54 -6.76 15.53 0.11
N VAL A 55 -6.75 14.37 0.78
CA VAL A 55 -7.68 14.05 1.87
C VAL A 55 -6.99 14.17 3.22
N GLU A 56 -7.60 14.92 4.14
CA GLU A 56 -7.13 15.10 5.51
C GLU A 56 -8.32 15.18 6.48
N HIS A 57 -8.15 14.59 7.66
CA HIS A 57 -9.06 14.65 8.78
C HIS A 57 -8.44 15.43 9.95
N PRO A 58 -9.14 16.40 10.58
CA PRO A 58 -8.54 17.31 11.55
C PRO A 58 -7.92 16.66 12.80
N GLN A 59 -8.28 15.43 13.12
CA GLN A 59 -7.76 14.70 14.29
C GLN A 59 -6.96 13.44 13.94
N GLU A 60 -7.11 12.90 12.73
CA GLU A 60 -6.53 11.60 12.37
C GLU A 60 -5.32 11.75 11.44
N GLY A 61 -5.17 12.93 10.80
CA GLY A 61 -4.11 13.22 9.84
C GLY A 61 -4.59 13.09 8.40
N GLY A 62 -3.64 12.89 7.49
CA GLY A 62 -3.88 12.83 6.05
C GLY A 62 -3.83 11.43 5.46
N MET A 63 -4.49 11.30 4.31
CA MET A 63 -4.27 10.24 3.33
C MET A 63 -3.44 10.74 2.13
N GLY A 64 -3.52 12.04 1.84
CA GLY A 64 -2.89 12.64 0.67
C GLY A 64 -3.75 12.56 -0.59
N TYR A 65 -3.13 12.82 -1.75
CA TYR A 65 -3.72 12.64 -3.08
C TYR A 65 -3.73 11.17 -3.48
N HIS A 66 -4.81 10.76 -4.13
CA HIS A 66 -4.98 9.38 -4.62
C HIS A 66 -4.88 9.35 -6.14
N TYR A 67 -3.74 8.90 -6.66
CA TYR A 67 -3.53 8.73 -8.10
C TYR A 67 -3.81 7.29 -8.48
N GLY A 68 -4.92 7.05 -9.17
CA GLY A 68 -5.39 5.73 -9.58
C GLY A 68 -4.93 5.32 -10.99
N ARG A 69 -4.72 4.02 -11.16
CA ARG A 69 -4.52 3.37 -12.46
C ARG A 69 -5.76 2.54 -12.81
N MET A 70 -6.59 3.07 -13.70
CA MET A 70 -7.91 2.48 -14.02
C MET A 70 -7.84 1.04 -14.55
N GLU A 71 -6.77 0.71 -15.27
CA GLU A 71 -6.55 -0.64 -15.82
C GLU A 71 -6.37 -1.71 -14.74
N PHE A 72 -6.05 -1.32 -13.50
CA PHE A 72 -5.86 -2.22 -12.36
C PHE A 72 -7.13 -2.40 -11.50
N LEU A 73 -8.22 -1.69 -11.82
CA LEU A 73 -9.51 -1.81 -11.13
C LEU A 73 -10.33 -3.00 -11.66
N ASP A 74 -9.70 -4.17 -11.79
CA ASP A 74 -10.27 -5.40 -12.35
C ASP A 74 -10.39 -6.54 -11.32
N GLY A 75 -10.11 -6.25 -10.04
CA GLY A 75 -10.24 -7.20 -8.93
C GLY A 75 -9.00 -8.01 -8.63
N ARG A 76 -7.86 -7.72 -9.29
CA ARG A 76 -6.56 -8.30 -8.94
C ARG A 76 -6.12 -7.92 -7.51
N THR A 77 -5.32 -8.79 -6.88
CA THR A 77 -4.81 -8.61 -5.50
C THR A 77 -3.28 -8.77 -5.42
N SER A 78 -2.57 -8.47 -6.51
CA SER A 78 -1.10 -8.54 -6.51
C SER A 78 -0.52 -7.34 -5.76
N HIS A 79 0.41 -7.59 -4.82
CA HIS A 79 1.09 -6.52 -4.09
C HIS A 79 2.01 -5.68 -4.98
N LEU A 80 2.43 -6.17 -6.15
CA LEU A 80 3.27 -5.40 -7.07
C LEU A 80 2.45 -4.52 -8.03
N GLU A 81 1.13 -4.58 -7.95
CA GLU A 81 0.22 -3.86 -8.83
C GLU A 81 -0.79 -3.02 -8.03
N PRO A 82 -0.34 -2.03 -7.24
CA PRO A 82 -1.24 -1.19 -6.47
C PRO A 82 -2.15 -0.38 -7.39
N GLN A 83 -3.44 -0.36 -7.07
CA GLN A 83 -4.43 0.40 -7.83
C GLN A 83 -4.23 1.90 -7.68
N VAL A 84 -3.74 2.34 -6.52
CA VAL A 84 -3.58 3.75 -6.18
C VAL A 84 -2.18 4.02 -5.61
N LEU A 85 -1.58 5.13 -6.02
CA LEU A 85 -0.37 5.70 -5.45
C LEU A 85 -0.73 6.95 -4.65
N LEU A 86 -0.15 7.08 -3.45
CA LEU A 86 -0.45 8.14 -2.51
C LEU A 86 0.65 9.20 -2.51
N TYR A 87 0.25 10.47 -2.53
CA TYR A 87 1.19 11.59 -2.49
C TYR A 87 0.77 12.68 -1.51
N GLU A 88 1.72 13.22 -0.76
CA GLU A 88 1.53 14.40 0.08
C GLU A 88 2.03 15.65 -0.66
N PRO A 89 1.25 16.75 -0.65
CA PRO A 89 1.72 18.01 -1.22
C PRO A 89 2.82 18.64 -0.35
N LEU A 90 3.87 19.12 -1.01
CA LEU A 90 4.98 19.83 -0.37
C LEU A 90 4.88 21.34 -0.63
N GLU A 91 5.51 22.12 0.26
CA GLU A 91 5.69 23.55 0.04
C GLU A 91 6.36 23.80 -1.32
N GLY A 92 5.79 24.72 -2.11
CA GLY A 92 6.29 25.05 -3.45
C GLY A 92 5.74 24.16 -4.58
N GLY A 93 4.70 23.34 -4.32
CA GLY A 93 3.95 22.61 -5.34
C GLY A 93 4.57 21.26 -5.74
N GLY A 94 5.47 20.73 -4.90
CA GLY A 94 6.01 19.38 -5.06
C GLY A 94 5.06 18.31 -4.52
N MET A 95 5.35 17.05 -4.83
CA MET A 95 4.65 15.89 -4.28
C MET A 95 5.67 14.93 -3.67
N GLU A 96 5.45 14.52 -2.42
CA GLU A 96 6.16 13.42 -1.78
C GLU A 96 5.38 12.13 -1.96
N PHE A 97 6.02 11.05 -2.40
CA PHE A 97 5.41 9.72 -2.45
C PHE A 97 5.44 9.10 -1.04
N ILE A 98 4.27 8.73 -0.53
CA ILE A 98 4.08 8.37 0.88
C ILE A 98 3.59 6.94 1.10
N GLY A 99 3.03 6.31 0.07
CA GLY A 99 2.51 4.96 0.17
C GLY A 99 1.73 4.50 -1.05
N VAL A 100 1.10 3.34 -0.91
CA VAL A 100 0.22 2.74 -1.91
C VAL A 100 -1.11 2.39 -1.27
N GLU A 101 -2.16 2.29 -2.08
CA GLU A 101 -3.45 1.78 -1.66
C GLU A 101 -3.95 0.75 -2.68
N TYR A 102 -4.50 -0.35 -2.15
CA TYR A 102 -5.18 -1.37 -2.94
C TYR A 102 -6.67 -1.19 -2.78
N ILE A 103 -7.37 -1.13 -3.92
CA ILE A 103 -8.82 -0.97 -3.93
C ILE A 103 -9.48 -1.95 -4.90
N ILE A 104 -10.67 -2.43 -4.54
CA ILE A 104 -11.51 -3.24 -5.43
C ILE A 104 -12.93 -2.67 -5.42
N PRO A 105 -13.46 -2.21 -6.58
CA PRO A 105 -14.84 -1.74 -6.65
C PRO A 105 -15.85 -2.85 -6.31
N PHE A 106 -16.95 -2.48 -5.65
CA PHE A 106 -18.01 -3.43 -5.33
C PHE A 106 -18.72 -4.00 -6.57
N ASP A 107 -18.67 -3.29 -7.70
CA ASP A 107 -19.15 -3.80 -8.99
C ASP A 107 -18.28 -4.95 -9.55
N VAL A 108 -17.05 -5.09 -9.04
CA VAL A 108 -16.12 -6.18 -9.37
C VAL A 108 -16.18 -7.29 -8.31
N LEU A 109 -16.09 -6.92 -7.04
CA LEU A 109 -16.21 -7.83 -5.89
C LEU A 109 -17.29 -7.33 -4.94
N PRO A 110 -18.50 -7.92 -4.95
CA PRO A 110 -19.61 -7.46 -4.13
C PRO A 110 -19.27 -7.34 -2.65
N ALA A 111 -19.85 -6.34 -1.97
CA ALA A 111 -19.62 -6.07 -0.56
C ALA A 111 -20.02 -7.22 0.39
N ASP A 112 -20.85 -8.17 -0.05
CA ASP A 112 -21.21 -9.35 0.74
C ASP A 112 -20.29 -10.56 0.49
N SER A 113 -19.23 -10.40 -0.32
CA SER A 113 -18.20 -11.41 -0.53
C SER A 113 -17.22 -11.51 0.65
N ASP A 114 -16.45 -12.59 0.70
CA ASP A 114 -15.32 -12.70 1.64
C ASP A 114 -14.30 -11.57 1.36
N PRO A 115 -13.78 -10.88 2.39
CA PRO A 115 -12.87 -9.77 2.18
C PRO A 115 -11.58 -10.22 1.49
N PRO A 116 -11.14 -9.51 0.42
CA PRO A 116 -9.87 -9.81 -0.24
C PRO A 116 -8.72 -9.61 0.74
N MET A 117 -7.59 -10.26 0.46
CA MET A 117 -6.39 -10.22 1.31
C MET A 117 -5.13 -9.94 0.50
N THR A 118 -4.28 -9.09 1.03
CA THR A 118 -2.94 -8.78 0.50
C THR A 118 -2.06 -8.41 1.69
N LEU A 119 -0.77 -8.79 1.67
CA LEU A 119 0.16 -8.53 2.79
C LEU A 119 -0.34 -9.06 4.16
N GLY A 120 -1.08 -10.18 4.14
CA GLY A 120 -1.73 -10.75 5.33
C GLY A 120 -2.85 -9.89 5.94
N GLN A 121 -3.26 -8.81 5.28
CA GLN A 121 -4.33 -7.92 5.74
C GLN A 121 -5.59 -8.11 4.91
N HIS A 122 -6.74 -8.20 5.60
CA HIS A 122 -8.03 -8.09 4.94
C HIS A 122 -8.33 -6.63 4.60
N TYR A 123 -8.93 -6.42 3.44
CA TYR A 123 -9.39 -5.11 3.04
C TYR A 123 -10.65 -4.79 3.84
N HIS A 124 -10.83 -3.53 4.21
CA HIS A 124 -12.05 -3.07 4.84
C HIS A 124 -12.99 -2.46 3.79
N GLN A 125 -14.24 -2.22 4.17
CA GLN A 125 -15.26 -1.67 3.28
C GLN A 125 -15.36 -0.16 3.42
N ASN A 126 -15.28 0.56 2.31
CA ASN A 126 -15.68 1.94 2.22
C ASN A 126 -16.97 2.05 1.40
N HIS A 127 -18.12 2.00 2.09
CA HIS A 127 -19.43 2.06 1.46
C HIS A 127 -19.74 3.41 0.80
N GLN A 128 -19.10 4.49 1.24
CA GLN A 128 -19.30 5.81 0.64
C GLN A 128 -18.71 5.84 -0.77
N LEU A 129 -17.56 5.19 -0.97
CA LEU A 129 -16.89 5.09 -2.26
C LEU A 129 -17.29 3.83 -3.06
N GLY A 130 -17.92 2.85 -2.41
CA GLY A 130 -18.31 1.60 -3.05
C GLY A 130 -17.12 0.69 -3.34
N ILE A 131 -16.14 0.63 -2.44
CA ILE A 131 -14.88 -0.11 -2.63
C ILE A 131 -14.51 -0.93 -1.39
N TRP A 132 -13.77 -2.02 -1.62
CA TRP A 132 -12.86 -2.58 -0.64
C TRP A 132 -11.55 -1.79 -0.68
N ALA A 133 -10.93 -1.50 0.46
CA ALA A 133 -9.71 -0.71 0.54
C ALA A 133 -8.69 -1.28 1.54
N LEU A 134 -7.41 -1.12 1.22
CA LEU A 134 -6.27 -1.40 2.08
C LEU A 134 -5.19 -0.34 1.83
N HIS A 135 -5.01 0.55 2.80
CA HIS A 135 -3.90 1.50 2.82
C HIS A 135 -2.60 0.81 3.25
N VAL A 136 -1.48 1.17 2.61
CA VAL A 136 -0.14 0.67 2.97
C VAL A 136 0.88 1.80 2.92
N TRP A 137 1.32 2.24 4.09
CA TRP A 137 2.33 3.29 4.27
C TRP A 137 3.74 2.76 4.00
N THR A 138 4.10 2.62 2.72
CA THR A 138 5.41 2.07 2.34
C THR A 138 6.56 3.05 2.56
N GLU A 139 6.36 4.36 2.48
CA GLU A 139 7.45 5.34 2.59
C GLU A 139 7.35 6.18 3.85
N LYS A 140 6.16 6.70 4.16
CA LYS A 140 5.97 7.59 5.31
C LYS A 140 5.50 6.82 6.53
N ASP A 141 6.37 6.72 7.53
CA ASP A 141 6.04 6.02 8.78
C ASP A 141 4.72 6.52 9.39
N ASN A 142 3.88 5.57 9.80
CA ASN A 142 2.62 5.84 10.47
C ASN A 142 2.66 5.32 11.93
N PRO A 143 2.65 6.21 12.94
CA PRO A 143 2.67 5.80 14.35
C PRO A 143 1.42 5.03 14.78
N ASN A 144 0.32 5.11 14.02
CA ASN A 144 -0.90 4.34 14.26
C ASN A 144 -0.90 2.97 13.54
N GLY A 145 0.18 2.63 12.82
CA GLY A 145 0.38 1.37 12.11
C GLY A 145 0.42 1.52 10.58
N MET A 146 1.25 0.69 9.92
CA MET A 146 1.49 0.72 8.47
C MET A 146 0.23 0.51 7.61
N PHE A 147 -0.80 -0.12 8.15
CA PHE A 147 -2.06 -0.43 7.45
C PHE A 147 -3.26 0.40 7.92
N ASN A 148 -3.02 1.42 8.75
CA ASN A 148 -4.10 2.30 9.22
C ASN A 148 -4.51 3.27 8.09
N ASP A 149 -5.79 3.56 7.93
CA ASP A 149 -6.26 4.42 6.84
C ASP A 149 -5.71 5.84 6.93
N TRP A 150 -5.56 6.37 8.14
CA TRP A 150 -5.09 7.74 8.37
C TRP A 150 -3.68 7.76 8.94
N ASN A 151 -2.86 8.70 8.47
CA ASN A 151 -1.53 8.93 9.01
C ASN A 151 -1.43 10.34 9.62
N PRO A 152 -1.22 10.47 10.95
CA PRO A 152 -1.10 11.76 11.63
C PRO A 152 0.13 12.57 11.20
N ASN A 153 1.08 11.95 10.50
CA ASN A 153 2.24 12.64 9.96
C ASN A 153 1.98 13.23 8.56
N VAL A 154 0.87 12.90 7.88
CA VAL A 154 0.51 13.43 6.55
C VAL A 154 -0.37 14.67 6.72
N SER A 155 -0.14 15.71 5.91
CA SER A 155 -0.97 16.91 5.87
C SER A 155 -1.27 17.41 4.47
N CYS A 156 -2.44 18.03 4.30
CA CYS A 156 -2.86 18.67 3.06
C CYS A 156 -2.68 20.20 3.07
N GLN A 157 -1.94 20.75 4.04
CA GLN A 157 -1.74 22.20 4.19
C GLN A 157 -1.13 22.92 2.98
N PHE A 158 -0.49 22.19 2.07
CA PHE A 158 0.10 22.72 0.83
C PHE A 158 -0.62 22.23 -0.43
N ALA A 159 -1.79 21.61 -0.30
CA ALA A 159 -2.63 21.29 -1.45
C ALA A 159 -3.04 22.59 -2.16
N ASP A 160 -3.10 22.56 -3.50
CA ASP A 160 -3.64 23.67 -4.26
C ASP A 160 -5.12 23.89 -3.90
N ASP A 161 -5.52 25.15 -3.72
CA ASP A 161 -6.94 25.51 -3.63
C ASP A 161 -7.56 25.26 -5.01
N GLU A 162 -8.35 24.18 -5.16
CA GLU A 162 -9.11 23.91 -6.39
C GLU A 162 -10.08 25.04 -6.79
#